data_AF-A0A358L6B1-F1
#
_entry.id   AF-A0A358L6B1-F1
#
_cell.length_a   1.000
_cell.length_b   1.000
_cell.length_c   1.000
_cell.angle_alpha   90.00
_cell.angle_beta   90.00
_cell.angle_gamma   90.00
#
_symmetry.space_group_name_H-M   'P 1'
#
loop_
_entity.id
_entity.type
_entity.pdbx_description
1 polymer ?
#
loop_
_entity_poly.entity_id
_entity_poly.type
_entity_poly.pdbx_seq_one_letter_code
_entity_poly.pdbx_strand_id
1 'polypeptide(L)'
;DTKKLNRRVLEKLIMSGAFDRLGPHRAALMSALNDALKAADQHAKAEAIGQADMFGVLADEPEQIEKSYADVTPWPEQVRLDGERETLGLYLTGHPINQYLKEIERYVGGMRLKDMHPTERGKMTMAVGLVVAARVMVTKRGNRIGICTLDDRSGRLEVMLFTDALDKFQHLLEKDRILIVSGQVSFDDFSGGLKMTARDVMDIDEAREKYARGLAISLTDRQIDDQLLNRLRQSLEPYRSGTIPVHLYYQREDARARLRFGAAWRVSPSDRLLNDLRSLIGSEQVELEFD
;
A
#
# COMPACT_ATOMS: atom_id res chain seq x y z
N ASP A 1 -0.43 22.99 -28.91
CA ASP A 1 -0.56 22.16 -30.12
C ASP A 1 -0.77 20.69 -29.74
N THR A 2 -2.02 20.23 -29.81
CA THR A 2 -2.45 18.85 -29.51
C THR A 2 -1.86 17.82 -30.49
N LYS A 3 -1.22 18.25 -31.58
CA LYS A 3 -0.52 17.36 -32.52
C LYS A 3 0.79 16.80 -31.95
N LYS A 4 1.40 17.46 -30.95
CA LYS A 4 2.69 17.04 -30.37
C LYS A 4 2.55 16.20 -29.10
N LEU A 5 1.56 16.50 -28.28
CA LEU A 5 1.29 15.79 -27.03
C LEU A 5 -0.14 15.26 -27.04
N ASN A 6 -0.27 13.93 -27.08
CA ASN A 6 -1.57 13.29 -27.00
C ASN A 6 -2.05 13.19 -25.54
N ARG A 7 -3.36 12.98 -25.35
CA ARG A 7 -3.97 12.86 -24.01
C ARG A 7 -3.28 11.81 -23.14
N ARG A 8 -2.98 10.64 -23.71
CA ARG A 8 -2.33 9.53 -23.00
C ARG A 8 -0.93 9.90 -22.47
N VAL A 9 -0.18 10.73 -23.19
CA VAL A 9 1.13 11.23 -22.76
C VAL A 9 0.97 12.20 -21.59
N LEU A 10 -0.02 13.10 -21.65
CA LEU A 10 -0.30 14.03 -20.55
C LEU A 10 -0.76 13.29 -19.29
N GLU A 11 -1.63 12.29 -19.41
CA GLU A 11 -2.03 11.43 -18.28
C GLU A 11 -0.81 10.79 -17.62
N LYS A 12 0.10 10.22 -18.41
CA LYS A 12 1.35 9.62 -17.90
C LYS A 12 2.28 10.63 -17.26
N LEU A 13 2.36 11.86 -17.78
CA LEU A 13 3.17 12.93 -17.19
C LEU A 13 2.59 13.43 -15.85
N ILE A 14 1.26 13.46 -15.72
CA ILE A 14 0.60 13.76 -14.45
C ILE A 14 0.89 12.62 -13.46
N MET A 15 0.69 11.36 -13.87
CA MET A 15 0.92 10.19 -13.04
C MET A 15 2.38 10.06 -12.57
N SER A 16 3.35 10.41 -13.42
CA SER A 16 4.78 10.39 -13.07
C SER A 16 5.22 11.53 -12.16
N GLY A 17 4.35 12.53 -11.93
CA GLY A 17 4.63 13.69 -11.09
C GLY A 17 5.31 14.86 -11.79
N ALA A 18 5.38 14.87 -13.13
CA ALA A 18 5.99 15.97 -13.88
C ALA A 18 5.26 17.32 -13.65
N PHE A 19 3.98 17.26 -13.28
CA PHE A 19 3.13 18.44 -13.05
C PHE A 19 2.86 18.73 -11.56
N ASP A 20 3.55 18.07 -10.63
CA ASP A 20 3.29 18.21 -9.17
C ASP A 20 3.47 19.63 -8.63
N ARG A 21 4.18 20.50 -9.36
CA ARG A 21 4.38 21.92 -8.99
C ARG A 21 3.32 22.86 -9.56
N LEU A 22 2.47 22.41 -10.48
CA LEU A 22 1.52 23.28 -11.19
C LEU A 22 0.11 23.29 -10.59
N GLY A 23 -0.25 22.27 -9.82
CA GLY A 23 -1.57 22.16 -9.21
C GLY A 23 -1.50 21.64 -7.78
N PRO A 24 -2.62 21.68 -7.04
CA PRO A 24 -2.64 21.29 -5.63
C PRO A 24 -2.38 19.79 -5.44
N HIS A 25 -2.90 18.95 -6.34
CA HIS A 25 -2.63 17.51 -6.36
C HIS A 25 -2.92 16.90 -7.74
N ARG A 26 -2.32 15.72 -8.00
CA ARG A 26 -2.44 14.99 -9.27
C ARG A 26 -3.89 14.66 -9.65
N ALA A 27 -4.77 14.40 -8.67
CA ALA A 27 -6.18 14.11 -8.94
C ALA A 27 -6.93 15.27 -9.59
N ALA A 28 -6.70 16.51 -9.13
CA ALA A 28 -7.29 17.72 -9.70
C ALA A 28 -6.79 17.95 -11.13
N LEU A 29 -5.48 17.81 -11.33
CA LEU A 29 -4.86 17.92 -12.66
C LEU A 29 -5.40 16.87 -13.65
N MET A 30 -5.61 15.63 -13.18
CA MET A 30 -6.18 14.57 -14.01
C MET A 30 -7.65 14.84 -14.36
N SER A 31 -8.44 15.36 -13.41
CA SER A 31 -9.83 15.73 -13.64
C SER A 31 -9.95 16.85 -14.67
N ALA A 32 -9.15 17.91 -14.52
CA ALA A 32 -9.18 19.08 -15.39
C ALA A 32 -8.56 18.87 -16.78
N LEU A 33 -7.82 17.78 -17.00
CA LEU A 33 -7.14 17.51 -18.25
C LEU A 33 -8.09 17.51 -19.47
N ASN A 34 -9.32 17.00 -19.29
CA ASN A 34 -10.30 16.95 -20.38
C ASN A 34 -10.73 18.32 -20.85
N ASP A 35 -11.07 19.19 -19.89
CA ASP A 35 -11.61 20.50 -20.21
C ASP A 35 -10.50 21.42 -20.72
N ALA A 36 -9.29 21.30 -20.17
CA ALA A 36 -8.10 21.97 -20.71
C ALA A 36 -7.80 21.58 -22.17
N LEU A 37 -7.92 20.28 -22.52
CA LEU A 37 -7.71 19.82 -23.90
C LEU A 37 -8.79 20.35 -24.85
N LYS A 38 -10.05 20.41 -24.42
CA LYS A 38 -11.15 20.97 -25.23
C LYS A 38 -10.94 22.46 -25.47
N ALA A 39 -10.59 23.21 -24.43
CA ALA A 39 -10.32 24.65 -24.55
C ALA A 39 -9.15 24.91 -25.51
N ALA A 40 -8.07 24.13 -25.42
CA ALA A 40 -6.92 24.24 -26.33
C ALA A 40 -7.27 23.91 -27.79
N ASP A 41 -8.11 22.90 -28.03
CA ASP A 41 -8.56 22.54 -29.39
C ASP A 41 -9.49 23.60 -29.99
N GLN A 42 -10.39 24.16 -29.19
CA GLN A 42 -11.24 25.27 -29.59
C GLN A 42 -10.41 26.50 -29.97
N HIS A 43 -9.39 26.84 -29.16
CA HIS A 43 -8.49 27.95 -29.46
C HIS A 43 -7.71 27.74 -30.77
N ALA A 44 -7.15 26.54 -30.96
CA ALA A 44 -6.41 26.21 -32.18
C ALA A 44 -7.29 26.26 -33.44
N LYS A 45 -8.58 25.86 -33.34
CA LYS A 45 -9.55 25.97 -34.44
C LYS A 45 -9.89 27.42 -34.77
N ALA A 46 -10.11 28.27 -33.76
CA ALA A 46 -10.40 29.69 -33.95
C ALA A 46 -9.24 30.41 -34.66
N GLU A 47 -8.00 30.14 -34.22
CA GLU A 47 -6.79 30.68 -34.83
C GLU A 47 -6.63 30.22 -36.29
N ALA A 48 -6.88 28.94 -36.59
CA ALA A 48 -6.79 28.40 -37.94
C ALA A 48 -7.81 29.02 -38.92
N ILE A 49 -8.96 29.47 -38.42
CA ILE A 49 -10.02 30.13 -39.22
C ILE A 49 -9.74 31.64 -39.39
N GLY A 50 -8.66 32.16 -38.79
CA GLY A 50 -8.32 33.58 -38.81
C GLY A 50 -9.25 34.42 -37.96
N GLN A 51 -10.04 33.78 -37.08
CA GLN A 51 -10.90 34.45 -36.13
C GLN A 51 -10.06 34.75 -34.89
N ALA A 52 -9.54 35.98 -34.81
CA ALA A 52 -9.00 36.48 -33.55
C ALA A 52 -10.17 36.56 -32.57
N ASP A 53 -10.17 35.68 -31.58
CA ASP A 53 -11.22 35.61 -30.58
C ASP A 53 -11.22 36.91 -29.75
N MET A 54 -12.06 37.87 -30.12
CA MET A 54 -12.15 39.17 -29.42
C MET A 54 -12.67 39.04 -27.98
N PHE A 55 -13.25 37.89 -27.63
CA PHE A 55 -13.70 37.57 -26.28
C PHE A 55 -12.85 36.48 -25.62
N GLY A 56 -11.68 36.18 -26.21
CA GLY A 56 -10.64 35.28 -25.74
C GLY A 56 -11.15 34.15 -24.87
N VAL A 57 -11.55 33.02 -25.49
CA VAL A 57 -11.93 31.74 -24.89
C VAL A 57 -12.28 31.94 -23.43
N LEU A 58 -13.51 32.41 -23.12
CA LEU A 58 -14.02 32.72 -21.77
C LEU A 58 -13.27 31.89 -20.73
N ALA A 59 -12.13 32.44 -20.29
CA ALA A 59 -11.24 31.69 -19.44
C ALA A 59 -11.93 31.84 -18.11
N ASP A 60 -12.48 30.74 -17.60
CA ASP A 60 -13.05 30.71 -16.27
C ASP A 60 -12.12 31.51 -15.36
N GLU A 61 -12.70 32.46 -14.61
CA GLU A 61 -11.90 33.35 -13.78
C GLU A 61 -10.97 32.48 -12.91
N PRO A 62 -9.75 32.92 -12.59
CA PRO A 62 -8.80 32.14 -11.80
C PRO A 62 -9.44 31.53 -10.54
N GLU A 63 -10.37 32.26 -9.91
CA GLU A 63 -11.16 31.82 -8.76
C GLU A 63 -12.13 30.67 -9.05
N GLN A 64 -12.70 30.59 -10.26
CA GLN A 64 -13.55 29.46 -10.67
C GLN A 64 -12.73 28.20 -10.92
N ILE A 65 -11.53 28.35 -11.51
CA ILE A 65 -10.59 27.24 -11.71
C ILE A 65 -10.09 26.71 -10.35
N GLU A 66 -9.72 27.59 -9.42
CA GLU A 66 -9.31 27.20 -8.07
C GLU A 66 -10.42 26.48 -7.30
N LYS A 67 -11.67 26.95 -7.42
CA LYS A 67 -12.84 26.25 -6.85
C LYS A 67 -13.01 24.85 -7.45
N SER A 68 -12.86 24.71 -8.77
CA SER A 68 -12.97 23.40 -9.42
C SER A 68 -11.94 22.39 -8.92
N TYR A 69 -10.74 22.84 -8.55
CA TYR A 69 -9.72 21.99 -7.95
C TYR A 69 -10.02 21.62 -6.49
N ALA A 70 -10.61 22.54 -5.73
CA ALA A 70 -10.94 22.33 -4.32
C ALA A 70 -11.99 21.22 -4.10
N ASP A 71 -12.87 21.01 -5.07
CA ASP A 71 -13.93 19.98 -5.00
C ASP A 71 -13.43 18.55 -5.28
N VAL A 72 -12.17 18.39 -5.72
CA VAL A 72 -11.63 17.08 -6.06
C VAL A 72 -10.88 16.48 -4.88
N THR A 73 -11.34 15.33 -4.39
CA THR A 73 -10.64 14.58 -3.35
C THR A 73 -9.25 14.13 -3.84
N PRO A 74 -8.17 14.38 -3.09
CA PRO A 74 -6.85 13.86 -3.40
C PRO A 74 -6.84 12.33 -3.51
N TRP A 75 -5.99 11.79 -4.37
CA TRP A 75 -5.85 10.34 -4.49
C TRP A 75 -5.30 9.73 -3.19
N PRO A 76 -5.76 8.52 -2.82
CA PRO A 76 -5.07 7.71 -1.84
C PRO A 76 -3.61 7.50 -2.24
N GLU A 77 -2.72 7.41 -1.24
CA GLU A 77 -1.27 7.27 -1.50
C GLU A 77 -0.96 6.09 -2.41
N GLN A 78 -1.63 4.95 -2.20
CA GLN A 78 -1.47 3.75 -3.03
C GLN A 78 -1.71 4.02 -4.52
N VAL A 79 -2.81 4.69 -4.87
CA VAL A 79 -3.16 5.01 -6.26
C VAL A 79 -2.09 5.91 -6.90
N ARG A 80 -1.57 6.87 -6.13
CA ARG A 80 -0.49 7.75 -6.58
C ARG A 80 0.81 6.98 -6.83
N LEU A 81 1.18 6.08 -5.90
CA LEU A 81 2.38 5.26 -6.00
C LEU A 81 2.30 4.25 -7.15
N ASP A 82 1.13 3.65 -7.37
CA ASP A 82 0.91 2.74 -8.50
C ASP A 82 1.07 3.47 -9.85
N GLY A 83 0.60 4.72 -9.94
CA GLY A 83 0.82 5.57 -11.11
C GLY A 83 2.30 5.88 -11.36
N GLU A 84 3.10 6.12 -10.30
CA GLU A 84 4.55 6.27 -10.43
C GLU A 84 5.20 4.98 -10.93
N ARG A 85 4.84 3.83 -10.36
CA ARG A 85 5.39 2.54 -10.79
C ARG A 85 5.03 2.22 -12.23
N GLU A 86 3.82 2.49 -12.67
CA GLU A 86 3.40 2.21 -14.06
C GLU A 86 4.14 3.11 -15.07
N THR A 87 4.40 4.36 -14.70
CA THR A 87 5.00 5.36 -15.60
C THR A 87 6.51 5.38 -15.58
N LEU A 88 7.12 5.30 -14.39
CA LEU A 88 8.56 5.36 -14.17
C LEU A 88 9.20 3.98 -14.02
N GLY A 89 8.41 2.93 -13.77
CA GLY A 89 8.92 1.58 -13.47
C GLY A 89 9.37 1.39 -12.02
N LEU A 90 9.24 2.41 -11.17
CA LEU A 90 9.65 2.41 -9.76
C LEU A 90 8.77 3.33 -8.92
N TYR A 91 8.78 3.13 -7.60
CA TYR A 91 8.16 4.05 -6.66
C TYR A 91 9.16 5.15 -6.29
N LEU A 92 8.87 6.41 -6.63
CA LEU A 92 9.82 7.51 -6.47
C LEU A 92 9.61 8.27 -5.17
N THR A 93 8.37 8.65 -4.89
CA THR A 93 8.04 9.52 -3.75
C THR A 93 7.80 8.76 -2.45
N GLY A 94 7.52 7.46 -2.53
CA GLY A 94 7.24 6.59 -1.40
C GLY A 94 7.44 5.12 -1.77
N HIS A 95 6.94 4.21 -0.93
CA HIS A 95 6.93 2.78 -1.22
C HIS A 95 5.76 2.15 -0.46
N PRO A 96 4.96 1.23 -1.05
CA PRO A 96 3.80 0.64 -0.38
C PRO A 96 4.12 -0.01 0.98
N ILE A 97 5.34 -0.51 1.16
CA ILE A 97 5.80 -1.07 2.43
C ILE A 97 5.83 -0.06 3.59
N ASN A 98 5.86 1.26 3.29
CA ASN A 98 6.02 2.31 4.29
C ASN A 98 4.89 2.29 5.32
N GLN A 99 3.66 1.92 4.91
CA GLN A 99 2.51 1.87 5.80
C GLN A 99 2.61 0.78 6.88
N TYR A 100 3.46 -0.23 6.66
CA TYR A 100 3.65 -1.35 7.58
C TYR A 100 4.97 -1.31 8.35
N LEU A 101 5.80 -0.26 8.21
CA LEU A 101 7.14 -0.26 8.82
C LEU A 101 7.12 -0.46 10.33
N LYS A 102 6.14 0.14 11.02
CA LYS A 102 5.94 -0.03 12.47
C LYS A 102 5.59 -1.48 12.84
N GLU A 103 4.79 -2.14 12.01
CA GLU A 103 4.40 -3.55 12.21
C GLU A 103 5.57 -4.49 11.88
N ILE A 104 6.27 -4.24 10.77
CA ILE A 104 7.43 -5.03 10.30
C ILE A 104 8.56 -5.01 11.32
N GLU A 105 8.78 -3.89 12.01
CA GLU A 105 9.76 -3.81 13.10
C GLU A 105 9.46 -4.83 14.21
N ARG A 106 8.18 -5.06 14.53
CA ARG A 106 7.74 -6.05 15.51
C ARG A 106 7.89 -7.49 15.03
N TYR A 107 7.81 -7.74 13.72
CA TYR A 107 7.90 -9.08 13.15
C TYR A 107 9.33 -9.52 12.89
N VAL A 108 10.17 -8.61 12.38
CA VAL A 108 11.49 -8.94 11.81
C VAL A 108 12.62 -8.14 12.47
N GLY A 109 12.32 -7.37 13.53
CA GLY A 109 13.34 -6.62 14.27
C GLY A 109 13.95 -5.47 13.46
N GLY A 110 13.24 -4.98 12.45
CA GLY A 110 13.67 -3.83 11.63
C GLY A 110 14.74 -4.14 10.57
N MET A 111 15.06 -5.42 10.32
CA MET A 111 16.02 -5.82 9.28
C MET A 111 15.57 -5.32 7.89
N ARG A 112 16.39 -4.49 7.25
CA ARG A 112 16.19 -4.02 5.87
C ARG A 112 16.93 -4.90 4.87
N LEU A 113 16.43 -4.96 3.63
CA LEU A 113 17.02 -5.79 2.59
C LEU A 113 18.47 -5.39 2.26
N LYS A 114 18.78 -4.09 2.27
CA LYS A 114 20.15 -3.59 2.04
C LYS A 114 21.16 -4.04 3.10
N ASP A 115 20.69 -4.32 4.32
CA ASP A 115 21.53 -4.64 5.48
C ASP A 115 21.66 -6.17 5.64
N MET A 116 21.09 -6.95 4.72
CA MET A 116 21.18 -8.40 4.74
C MET A 116 22.57 -8.88 4.32
N HIS A 117 23.00 -9.94 4.99
CA HIS A 117 24.29 -10.58 4.73
C HIS A 117 24.08 -12.08 4.55
N PRO A 118 24.98 -12.77 3.83
CA PRO A 118 24.95 -14.22 3.74
C PRO A 118 24.96 -14.86 5.14
N THR A 119 24.02 -15.76 5.37
CA THR A 119 23.87 -16.46 6.64
C THR A 119 24.68 -17.75 6.63
N GLU A 120 25.20 -18.13 7.80
CA GLU A 120 25.79 -19.45 8.00
C GLU A 120 24.80 -20.56 7.67
N ARG A 121 25.33 -21.75 7.33
CA ARG A 121 24.49 -22.91 7.01
C ARG A 121 23.57 -23.25 8.18
N GLY A 122 22.27 -23.30 7.90
CA GLY A 122 21.23 -23.63 8.89
C GLY A 122 20.72 -22.44 9.70
N LYS A 123 21.34 -21.25 9.60
CA LYS A 123 20.82 -20.03 10.20
C LYS A 123 19.74 -19.43 9.31
N MET A 124 18.56 -19.23 9.88
CA MET A 124 17.42 -18.62 9.19
C MET A 124 17.40 -17.11 9.49
N THR A 125 17.06 -16.32 8.48
CA THR A 125 16.81 -14.88 8.60
C THR A 125 15.48 -14.55 7.96
N MET A 126 14.80 -13.55 8.50
CA MET A 126 13.54 -13.06 7.96
C MET A 126 13.78 -11.83 7.08
N ALA A 127 13.13 -11.80 5.93
CA ALA A 127 13.12 -10.68 5.00
C ALA A 127 11.68 -10.25 4.77
N VAL A 128 11.45 -8.94 4.63
CA VAL A 128 10.12 -8.41 4.29
C VAL A 128 10.24 -7.51 3.07
N GLY A 129 9.31 -7.66 2.14
CA GLY A 129 9.27 -6.80 0.96
C GLY A 129 7.97 -6.93 0.18
N LEU A 130 7.75 -5.95 -0.68
CA LEU A 130 6.72 -6.00 -1.72
C LEU A 130 7.20 -6.88 -2.87
N VAL A 131 6.34 -7.77 -3.34
CA VAL A 131 6.62 -8.63 -4.50
C VAL A 131 6.51 -7.81 -5.78
N VAL A 132 7.65 -7.49 -6.38
CA VAL A 132 7.70 -6.73 -7.65
C VAL A 132 7.54 -7.65 -8.86
N ALA A 133 8.07 -8.88 -8.75
CA ALA A 133 7.97 -9.91 -9.76
C ALA A 133 7.87 -11.28 -9.11
N ALA A 134 7.06 -12.16 -9.69
CA ALA A 134 6.93 -13.55 -9.30
C ALA A 134 6.80 -14.41 -10.56
N ARG A 135 7.49 -15.54 -10.60
CA ARG A 135 7.40 -16.52 -11.69
C ARG A 135 7.63 -17.92 -11.18
N VAL A 136 6.95 -18.87 -11.79
CA VAL A 136 7.18 -20.31 -11.59
C VAL A 136 7.86 -20.86 -12.83
N MET A 137 8.94 -21.61 -12.66
CA MET A 137 9.67 -22.22 -13.76
C MET A 137 10.04 -23.67 -13.44
N VAL A 138 10.29 -24.45 -14.49
CA VAL A 138 10.76 -25.83 -14.37
C VAL A 138 12.26 -25.84 -14.61
N THR A 139 13.01 -26.38 -13.67
CA THR A 139 14.47 -26.54 -13.78
C THR A 139 14.82 -27.57 -14.85
N LYS A 140 16.08 -27.56 -15.31
CA LYS A 140 16.60 -28.59 -16.25
C LYS A 140 16.45 -30.03 -15.72
N ARG A 141 16.30 -30.20 -14.40
CA ARG A 141 16.09 -31.49 -13.72
C ARG A 141 14.61 -31.89 -13.60
N GLY A 142 13.68 -31.11 -14.16
CA GLY A 142 12.24 -31.38 -14.12
C GLY A 142 11.52 -30.85 -12.87
N ASN A 143 12.24 -30.34 -11.87
CA ASN A 143 11.63 -29.81 -10.64
C ASN A 143 11.05 -28.41 -10.86
N ARG A 144 9.88 -28.12 -10.29
CA ARG A 144 9.26 -26.79 -10.28
C ARG A 144 9.90 -25.93 -9.19
N ILE A 145 10.24 -24.68 -9.52
CA ILE A 145 10.74 -23.68 -8.58
C ILE A 145 9.96 -22.38 -8.74
N GLY A 146 9.72 -21.70 -7.63
CA GLY A 146 9.21 -20.33 -7.59
C GLY A 146 10.36 -19.36 -7.42
N ILE A 147 10.34 -18.26 -8.16
CA ILE A 147 11.25 -17.13 -7.94
C ILE A 147 10.39 -15.89 -7.77
N CYS A 148 10.56 -15.19 -6.65
CA CYS A 148 9.99 -13.86 -6.46
C CYS A 148 11.09 -12.84 -6.10
N THR A 149 10.84 -11.58 -6.43
CA THR A 149 11.72 -10.46 -6.12
C THR A 149 11.02 -9.57 -5.11
N LEU A 150 11.59 -9.50 -3.91
CA LEU A 150 11.15 -8.61 -2.83
C LEU A 150 11.84 -7.26 -2.95
N ASP A 151 11.09 -6.18 -2.70
CA ASP A 151 11.59 -4.80 -2.67
C ASP A 151 11.06 -4.10 -1.41
N ASP A 152 11.95 -3.44 -0.67
CA ASP A 152 11.62 -2.72 0.58
C ASP A 152 11.99 -1.24 0.55
N ARG A 153 12.14 -0.65 -0.66
CA ARG A 153 12.74 0.66 -0.95
C ARG A 153 14.27 0.73 -0.74
N SER A 154 14.83 -0.06 0.16
CA SER A 154 16.26 -0.02 0.49
C SER A 154 17.09 -0.88 -0.46
N GLY A 155 16.52 -1.99 -0.93
CA GLY A 155 17.16 -2.90 -1.87
C GLY A 155 16.17 -3.91 -2.42
N ARG A 156 16.70 -4.80 -3.27
CA ARG A 156 15.95 -5.94 -3.82
C ARG A 156 16.60 -7.24 -3.40
N LEU A 157 15.78 -8.23 -3.10
CA LEU A 157 16.23 -9.58 -2.75
C LEU A 157 15.50 -10.60 -3.61
N GLU A 158 16.24 -11.46 -4.31
CA GLU A 158 15.65 -12.61 -4.99
C GLU A 158 15.41 -13.73 -3.99
N VAL A 159 14.17 -14.20 -3.93
CA VAL A 159 13.73 -15.29 -3.07
C VAL A 159 13.35 -16.48 -3.95
N MET A 160 13.95 -17.63 -3.64
CA MET A 160 13.71 -18.90 -4.32
C MET A 160 12.94 -19.86 -3.42
N LEU A 161 11.87 -20.43 -3.97
CA LEU A 161 11.07 -21.48 -3.37
C LEU A 161 11.31 -22.78 -4.13
N PHE A 162 11.84 -23.80 -3.43
CA PHE A 162 11.92 -25.16 -3.96
C PHE A 162 10.55 -25.84 -3.92
N THR A 163 10.41 -26.98 -4.63
CA THR A 163 9.15 -27.70 -4.82
C THR A 163 8.27 -27.76 -3.56
N ASP A 164 8.82 -28.21 -2.43
CA ASP A 164 8.06 -28.37 -1.18
C ASP A 164 7.50 -27.06 -0.61
N ALA A 165 8.28 -25.97 -0.72
CA ALA A 165 7.84 -24.65 -0.28
C ALA A 165 6.90 -24.01 -1.32
N LEU A 166 7.18 -24.24 -2.61
CA LEU A 166 6.36 -23.75 -3.70
C LEU A 166 4.94 -24.33 -3.61
N ASP A 167 4.80 -25.65 -3.45
CA ASP A 167 3.47 -26.28 -3.42
C ASP A 167 2.61 -25.78 -2.25
N LYS A 168 3.23 -25.33 -1.15
CA LYS A 168 2.53 -24.71 0.00
C LYS A 168 2.20 -23.24 -0.25
N PHE A 169 3.17 -22.46 -0.72
CA PHE A 169 3.10 -20.99 -0.73
C PHE A 169 2.91 -20.39 -2.12
N GLN A 170 2.64 -21.19 -3.16
CA GLN A 170 2.47 -20.70 -4.54
C GLN A 170 1.38 -19.62 -4.63
N HIS A 171 0.31 -19.74 -3.84
CA HIS A 171 -0.80 -18.79 -3.80
C HIS A 171 -0.40 -17.40 -3.23
N LEU A 172 0.71 -17.33 -2.50
CA LEU A 172 1.24 -16.07 -1.97
C LEU A 172 2.17 -15.36 -2.96
N LEU A 173 2.67 -16.07 -3.99
CA LEU A 173 3.58 -15.55 -5.01
C LEU A 173 2.84 -14.71 -6.06
N GLU A 174 2.19 -13.66 -5.61
CA GLU A 174 1.48 -12.70 -6.44
C GLU A 174 2.15 -11.34 -6.40
N LYS A 175 2.08 -10.63 -7.51
CA LYS A 175 2.62 -9.27 -7.61
C LYS A 175 1.83 -8.33 -6.69
N ASP A 176 2.51 -7.31 -6.18
CA ASP A 176 1.94 -6.24 -5.36
C ASP A 176 1.43 -6.72 -3.97
N ARG A 177 1.78 -7.94 -3.55
CA ARG A 177 1.64 -8.43 -2.17
C ARG A 177 2.87 -8.14 -1.33
N ILE A 178 2.68 -7.92 -0.04
CA ILE A 178 3.78 -7.83 0.93
C ILE A 178 3.94 -9.20 1.58
N LEU A 179 5.16 -9.73 1.48
CA LEU A 179 5.49 -11.03 2.03
C LEU A 179 6.60 -10.90 3.07
N ILE A 180 6.47 -11.71 4.11
CA ILE A 180 7.47 -11.95 5.13
C ILE A 180 8.00 -13.36 4.90
N VAL A 181 9.27 -13.46 4.53
CA VAL A 181 9.91 -14.71 4.15
C VAL A 181 10.96 -15.07 5.18
N SER A 182 10.89 -16.29 5.72
CA SER A 182 11.94 -16.88 6.53
C SER A 182 12.77 -17.82 5.67
N GLY A 183 14.06 -17.54 5.55
CA GLY A 183 14.93 -18.24 4.62
C GLY A 183 16.40 -18.19 5.01
N GLN A 184 17.21 -18.99 4.31
CA GLN A 184 18.65 -18.89 4.36
C GLN A 184 19.13 -17.94 3.26
N VAL A 185 19.98 -16.97 3.59
CA VAL A 185 20.58 -16.03 2.63
C VAL A 185 21.93 -16.57 2.19
N SER A 186 22.15 -16.61 0.88
CA SER A 186 23.39 -16.99 0.22
C SER A 186 23.79 -15.94 -0.81
N PHE A 187 25.07 -15.80 -1.07
CA PHE A 187 25.55 -15.03 -2.21
C PHE A 187 25.47 -15.90 -3.47
N ASP A 188 24.96 -15.34 -4.56
CA ASP A 188 24.98 -16.00 -5.87
C ASP A 188 26.12 -15.43 -6.71
N ASP A 189 27.16 -16.24 -6.90
CA ASP A 189 28.35 -15.87 -7.67
C ASP A 189 28.05 -15.55 -9.13
N PHE A 190 26.93 -16.03 -9.67
CA PHE A 190 26.55 -15.82 -11.07
C PHE A 190 25.88 -14.46 -11.31
N SER A 191 24.93 -14.09 -10.45
CA SER A 191 24.22 -12.81 -10.54
C SER A 191 24.92 -11.66 -9.80
N GLY A 192 25.91 -11.98 -8.96
CA GLY A 192 26.64 -11.00 -8.14
C GLY A 192 25.77 -10.39 -7.03
N GLY A 193 24.66 -11.04 -6.68
CA GLY A 193 23.65 -10.54 -5.74
C GLY A 193 23.34 -11.51 -4.61
N LEU A 194 22.65 -11.01 -3.59
CA LEU A 194 22.12 -11.84 -2.53
C LEU A 194 20.87 -12.59 -3.01
N LYS A 195 20.78 -13.84 -2.60
CA LYS A 195 19.64 -14.71 -2.86
C LYS A 195 19.22 -15.40 -1.58
N MET A 196 17.93 -15.44 -1.33
CA MET A 196 17.34 -16.18 -0.22
C MET A 196 16.67 -17.45 -0.71
N THR A 197 16.92 -18.57 -0.04
CA THR A 197 16.10 -19.77 -0.17
C THR A 197 15.04 -19.76 0.92
N ALA A 198 13.78 -19.61 0.52
CA ALA A 198 12.66 -19.58 1.45
C ALA A 198 12.37 -20.97 2.03
N ARG A 199 12.05 -21.01 3.33
CA ARG A 199 11.46 -22.18 4.00
C ARG A 199 10.02 -21.95 4.42
N ASP A 200 9.74 -20.73 4.88
CA ASP A 200 8.42 -20.31 5.34
C ASP A 200 8.10 -18.95 4.73
N VAL A 201 6.87 -18.75 4.31
CA VAL A 201 6.39 -17.50 3.70
C VAL A 201 5.04 -17.20 4.32
N MET A 202 4.86 -15.96 4.76
CA MET A 202 3.58 -15.48 5.25
C MET A 202 3.26 -14.12 4.64
N ASP A 203 1.98 -13.83 4.48
CA ASP A 203 1.54 -12.47 4.18
C ASP A 203 1.41 -11.63 5.47
N ILE A 204 0.98 -10.38 5.31
CA ILE A 204 0.86 -9.45 6.44
C ILE A 204 -0.26 -9.87 7.41
N ASP A 205 -1.35 -10.45 6.90
CA ASP A 205 -2.50 -10.84 7.72
C ASP A 205 -2.15 -12.07 8.56
N GLU A 206 -1.49 -13.05 7.97
CA GLU A 206 -0.92 -14.21 8.67
C GLU A 206 0.13 -13.81 9.71
N ALA A 207 0.99 -12.83 9.38
CA ALA A 207 1.96 -12.31 10.33
C ALA A 207 1.29 -11.64 11.53
N ARG A 208 0.22 -10.88 11.32
CA ARG A 208 -0.57 -10.30 12.41
C ARG A 208 -1.20 -11.39 13.27
N GLU A 209 -1.79 -12.42 12.68
CA GLU A 209 -2.34 -13.54 13.47
C GLU A 209 -1.28 -14.30 14.28
N LYS A 210 -0.05 -14.37 13.77
CA LYS A 210 1.06 -15.06 14.43
C LYS A 210 1.71 -14.26 15.56
N TYR A 211 1.94 -12.97 15.35
CA TYR A 211 2.74 -12.12 16.24
C TYR A 211 1.90 -11.17 17.11
N ALA A 212 0.71 -10.76 16.67
CA ALA A 212 -0.15 -9.89 17.47
C ALA A 212 -0.78 -10.67 18.63
N ARG A 213 -1.00 -9.97 19.75
CA ARG A 213 -1.64 -10.51 20.96
C ARG A 213 -3.03 -9.95 21.20
N GLY A 214 -3.35 -8.83 20.57
CA GLY A 214 -4.65 -8.20 20.70
C GLY A 214 -4.84 -7.07 19.70
N LEU A 215 -6.11 -6.74 19.46
CA LEU A 215 -6.50 -5.50 18.81
C LEU A 215 -6.97 -4.53 19.90
N ALA A 216 -6.19 -3.48 20.13
CA ALA A 216 -6.53 -2.41 21.05
C ALA A 216 -7.41 -1.37 20.35
N ILE A 217 -8.56 -1.10 20.94
CA ILE A 217 -9.47 -0.03 20.56
C ILE A 217 -9.53 0.93 21.74
N SER A 218 -9.14 2.18 21.55
CA SER A 218 -9.17 3.21 22.58
C SER A 218 -10.38 4.13 22.34
N LEU A 219 -11.17 4.39 23.39
CA LEU A 219 -12.33 5.27 23.33
C LEU A 219 -12.38 6.19 24.55
N THR A 220 -12.74 7.44 24.30
CA THR A 220 -13.03 8.43 25.35
C THR A 220 -14.52 8.49 25.65
N ASP A 221 -14.89 9.00 26.83
CA ASP A 221 -16.29 9.21 27.22
C ASP A 221 -17.12 10.03 26.23
N ARG A 222 -16.50 11.04 25.60
CA ARG A 222 -17.16 11.88 24.58
C ARG A 222 -17.49 11.15 23.29
N GLN A 223 -16.83 10.02 23.03
CA GLN A 223 -17.01 9.25 21.78
C GLN A 223 -18.04 8.14 21.94
N ILE A 224 -18.35 7.71 23.17
CA ILE A 224 -19.25 6.56 23.37
C ILE A 224 -20.71 7.00 23.28
N ASP A 225 -21.38 6.49 22.26
CA ASP A 225 -22.84 6.46 22.15
C ASP A 225 -23.32 5.10 21.58
N ASP A 226 -24.64 4.86 21.65
CA ASP A 226 -25.24 3.62 21.14
C ASP A 226 -25.03 3.44 19.62
N GLN A 227 -24.90 4.52 18.87
CA GLN A 227 -24.70 4.46 17.42
C GLN A 227 -23.31 3.94 17.08
N LEU A 228 -22.28 4.46 17.75
CA LEU A 228 -20.89 4.05 17.59
C LEU A 228 -20.72 2.59 18.00
N LEU A 229 -21.29 2.18 19.14
CA LEU A 229 -21.21 0.79 19.59
C LEU A 229 -21.85 -0.18 18.58
N ASN A 230 -22.99 0.21 17.99
CA ASN A 230 -23.63 -0.58 16.94
C ASN A 230 -22.79 -0.64 15.66
N ARG A 231 -22.17 0.47 15.24
CA ARG A 231 -21.27 0.50 14.08
C ARG A 231 -20.01 -0.33 14.32
N LEU A 232 -19.38 -0.19 15.48
CA LEU A 232 -18.21 -0.98 15.87
C LEU A 232 -18.55 -2.48 15.85
N ARG A 233 -19.71 -2.86 16.39
CA ARG A 233 -20.21 -4.24 16.31
C ARG A 233 -20.33 -4.71 14.86
N GLN A 234 -20.96 -3.92 14.00
CA GLN A 234 -21.16 -4.25 12.57
C GLN A 234 -19.82 -4.37 11.82
N SER A 235 -18.82 -3.56 12.16
CA SER A 235 -17.48 -3.64 11.56
C SER A 235 -16.70 -4.88 12.02
N LEU A 236 -16.85 -5.30 13.28
CA LEU A 236 -16.16 -6.50 13.79
C LEU A 236 -16.85 -7.80 13.38
N GLU A 237 -18.17 -7.81 13.17
CA GLU A 237 -18.98 -9.02 12.92
C GLU A 237 -18.47 -9.89 11.75
N PRO A 238 -18.11 -9.34 10.57
CA PRO A 238 -17.63 -10.13 9.44
C PRO A 238 -16.29 -10.83 9.69
N TYR A 239 -15.53 -10.40 10.70
CA TYR A 239 -14.16 -10.84 10.95
C TYR A 239 -14.04 -11.76 12.17
N ARG A 240 -15.15 -12.18 12.80
CA ARG A 240 -15.18 -12.94 14.07
C ARG A 240 -14.57 -14.35 14.03
N SER A 241 -14.10 -14.80 12.87
CA SER A 241 -13.48 -16.12 12.67
C SER A 241 -11.98 -16.15 12.95
N GLY A 242 -11.38 -15.06 13.42
CA GLY A 242 -9.94 -15.00 13.65
C GLY A 242 -9.48 -15.42 15.05
N THR A 243 -8.20 -15.21 15.30
CA THR A 243 -7.52 -15.66 16.52
C THR A 243 -7.23 -14.54 17.52
N ILE A 244 -7.28 -13.28 17.08
CA ILE A 244 -6.82 -12.13 17.86
C ILE A 244 -7.93 -11.59 18.78
N PRO A 245 -7.73 -11.51 20.10
CA PRO A 245 -8.72 -10.94 21.01
C PRO A 245 -8.82 -9.42 20.84
N VAL A 246 -10.03 -8.89 20.99
CA VAL A 246 -10.27 -7.43 21.00
C VAL A 246 -10.25 -6.91 22.43
N HIS A 247 -9.49 -5.84 22.66
CA HIS A 247 -9.40 -5.12 23.92
C HIS A 247 -9.92 -3.69 23.72
N LEU A 248 -10.91 -3.30 24.50
CA LEU A 248 -11.41 -1.93 24.53
C LEU A 248 -10.83 -1.20 25.74
N TYR A 249 -10.04 -0.17 25.49
CA TYR A 249 -9.53 0.75 26.47
C TYR A 249 -10.46 1.95 26.56
N TYR A 250 -11.20 2.02 27.66
CA TYR A 250 -12.09 3.13 27.94
C TYR A 250 -11.42 4.12 28.89
N GLN A 251 -11.36 5.39 28.47
CA GLN A 251 -10.76 6.45 29.25
C GLN A 251 -11.77 7.55 29.58
N ARG A 252 -11.86 7.88 30.88
CA ARG A 252 -12.48 9.09 31.43
C ARG A 252 -11.41 10.01 32.01
N GLU A 253 -11.80 11.20 32.43
CA GLU A 253 -10.90 12.14 33.13
C GLU A 253 -10.37 11.56 34.46
N ASP A 254 -11.16 10.72 35.13
CA ASP A 254 -10.91 10.18 36.47
C ASP A 254 -10.44 8.71 36.50
N ALA A 255 -10.67 7.96 35.41
CA ALA A 255 -10.41 6.52 35.39
C ALA A 255 -10.07 5.97 34.00
N ARG A 256 -9.35 4.84 34.00
CA ARG A 256 -9.11 4.00 32.81
C ARG A 256 -9.55 2.57 33.08
N ALA A 257 -10.29 1.98 32.15
CA ALA A 257 -10.73 0.60 32.22
C ALA A 257 -10.32 -0.15 30.95
N ARG A 258 -9.83 -1.37 31.11
CA ARG A 258 -9.58 -2.30 30.00
C ARG A 258 -10.66 -3.35 30.01
N LEU A 259 -11.47 -3.39 28.95
CA LEU A 259 -12.52 -4.37 28.72
C LEU A 259 -12.03 -5.38 27.68
N ARG A 260 -11.90 -6.65 28.11
CA ARG A 260 -11.57 -7.75 27.19
C ARG A 260 -12.86 -8.34 26.64
N PHE A 261 -12.98 -8.38 25.32
CA PHE A 261 -14.15 -8.98 24.72
C PHE A 261 -14.12 -10.50 24.89
N GLY A 262 -15.31 -11.13 24.91
CA GLY A 262 -15.44 -12.57 25.08
C GLY A 262 -14.81 -13.37 23.93
N ALA A 263 -14.62 -14.68 24.11
CA ALA A 263 -13.99 -15.55 23.11
C ALA A 263 -14.69 -15.54 21.73
N ALA A 264 -15.99 -15.22 21.70
CA ALA A 264 -16.76 -15.07 20.46
C ALA A 264 -16.43 -13.80 19.65
N TRP A 265 -15.53 -12.93 20.15
CA TRP A 265 -15.13 -11.67 19.52
C TRP A 265 -13.63 -11.65 19.21
N ARG A 266 -13.09 -12.80 18.81
CA ARG A 266 -11.75 -12.84 18.22
C ARG A 266 -11.83 -12.50 16.75
N VAL A 267 -10.91 -11.70 16.25
CA VAL A 267 -10.96 -11.19 14.88
C VAL A 267 -9.72 -11.53 14.09
N SER A 268 -9.85 -11.62 12.76
CA SER A 268 -8.71 -11.64 11.84
C SER A 268 -8.36 -10.19 11.48
N PRO A 269 -7.19 -9.68 11.87
CA PRO A 269 -6.82 -8.27 11.72
C PRO A 269 -6.41 -7.94 10.27
N SER A 270 -7.34 -8.04 9.34
CA SER A 270 -7.12 -7.64 7.94
C SER A 270 -6.98 -6.12 7.80
N ASP A 271 -6.30 -5.66 6.76
CA ASP A 271 -6.21 -4.22 6.44
C ASP A 271 -7.57 -3.55 6.32
N ARG A 272 -8.56 -4.26 5.75
CA ARG A 272 -9.92 -3.74 5.62
C ARG A 272 -10.55 -3.46 6.98
N LEU A 273 -10.44 -4.41 7.92
CA LEU A 273 -10.96 -4.22 9.28
C LEU A 273 -10.27 -3.03 9.97
N LEU A 274 -8.94 -2.96 9.90
CA LEU A 274 -8.19 -1.87 10.53
C LEU A 274 -8.56 -0.51 9.93
N ASN A 275 -8.68 -0.41 8.61
CA ASN A 275 -9.06 0.83 7.94
C ASN A 275 -10.50 1.25 8.25
N ASP A 276 -11.45 0.30 8.30
CA ASP A 276 -12.83 0.56 8.67
C ASP A 276 -12.92 1.09 10.11
N LEU A 277 -12.20 0.47 11.05
CA LEU A 277 -12.15 0.94 12.44
C LEU A 277 -11.48 2.31 12.55
N ARG A 278 -10.33 2.53 11.89
CA ARG A 278 -9.63 3.82 11.90
C ARG A 278 -10.49 4.94 11.32
N SER A 279 -11.31 4.64 10.31
CA SER A 279 -12.26 5.60 9.73
C SER A 279 -13.42 5.92 10.68
N LEU A 280 -13.82 4.97 11.53
CA LEU A 280 -14.91 5.16 12.50
C LEU A 280 -14.49 5.92 13.76
N ILE A 281 -13.32 5.61 14.32
CA ILE A 281 -12.91 6.11 15.65
C ILE A 281 -11.58 6.88 15.68
N GLY A 282 -10.86 6.91 14.56
CA GLY A 282 -9.58 7.60 14.40
C GLY A 282 -8.38 6.65 14.34
N SER A 283 -7.33 7.07 13.63
CA SER A 283 -6.11 6.28 13.40
C SER A 283 -5.35 5.93 14.68
N GLU A 284 -5.24 6.90 15.59
CA GLU A 284 -4.53 6.77 16.87
C GLU A 284 -5.30 5.93 17.91
N GLN A 285 -6.55 5.59 17.62
CA GLN A 285 -7.41 4.83 18.54
C GLN A 285 -7.42 3.33 18.22
N VAL A 286 -6.77 2.89 17.15
CA VAL A 286 -6.73 1.50 16.71
C VAL A 286 -5.29 1.04 16.59
N GLU A 287 -4.88 0.16 17.50
CA GLU A 287 -3.52 -0.36 17.55
C GLU A 287 -3.50 -1.88 17.64
N LEU A 288 -2.51 -2.50 17.01
CA LEU A 288 -2.21 -3.91 17.24
C LEU A 288 -1.27 -4.00 18.44
N GLU A 289 -1.66 -4.82 19.42
CA GLU A 289 -0.83 -5.11 20.59
C GLU A 289 0.15 -6.23 20.26
N PHE A 290 1.42 -6.00 20.56
CA PHE A 290 2.49 -6.98 20.48
C PHE A 290 3.09 -7.17 21.88
N ASP A 291 3.82 -8.27 22.08
CA ASP A 291 4.62 -8.48 23.30
C ASP A 291 5.79 -7.47 23.42
#